data_AF-A0A2V4PQQ4-F1
#
_entry.id   AF-A0A2V4PQQ4-F1
#
_cell.length_a   1.000
_cell.length_b   1.000
_cell.length_c   1.000
_cell.angle_alpha   90.00
_cell.angle_beta   90.00
_cell.angle_gamma   90.00
#
_symmetry.space_group_name_H-M   'P 1'
#
loop_
_entity.id
_entity.type
_entity.pdbx_description
1 polymer ?
#
loop_
_entity_poly.entity_id
_entity_poly.type
_entity_poly.pdbx_seq_one_letter_code
_entity_poly.pdbx_strand_id
1 'polypeptide(L)'
;MTDYDPDFHNPRPEPYQPVIRALPHPGELDARGVPITCPKCRARRDWLLLNVGPQVFVRCRCANEWPEPDLTRTYFDQHYTEPDREWDNFADAMRALAFDGLLAGAVWDE
;
A
#
# COMPACT_ATOMS: atom_id res chain seq x y z
N MET A 1 45.31 -1.80 35.00
CA MET A 1 44.52 -0.60 34.68
C MET A 1 43.97 -0.81 33.30
N THR A 2 42.66 -0.98 33.21
CA THR A 2 41.96 -1.64 32.09
C THR A 2 42.03 -0.80 30.83
N ASP A 3 42.47 -1.45 29.75
CA ASP A 3 42.40 -1.01 28.36
C ASP A 3 40.91 -0.77 28.01
N TYR A 4 40.55 0.49 27.75
CA TYR A 4 39.21 0.87 27.33
C TYR A 4 39.26 1.09 25.82
N ASP A 5 38.79 0.09 25.08
CA ASP A 5 38.58 0.14 23.63
C ASP A 5 37.13 0.56 23.36
N PRO A 6 36.88 1.72 22.71
CA PRO A 6 35.54 2.18 22.41
C PRO A 6 35.12 1.85 20.97
N ASP A 7 35.54 0.74 20.36
CA ASP A 7 34.96 0.30 19.08
C ASP A 7 33.67 -0.51 19.31
N PHE A 8 32.69 0.12 19.95
CA PHE A 8 31.30 -0.22 19.71
C PHE A 8 30.97 0.28 18.31
N HIS A 9 31.17 -0.58 17.31
CA HIS A 9 30.48 -0.50 16.03
C HIS A 9 28.98 -0.41 16.35
N ASN A 10 28.47 0.81 16.47
CA ASN A 10 27.05 1.08 16.46
C ASN A 10 26.65 0.88 14.99
N PRO A 11 25.99 -0.24 14.60
CA PRO A 11 25.45 -0.30 13.26
C PRO A 11 24.57 0.94 13.12
N ARG A 12 24.85 1.79 12.12
CA ARG A 12 23.89 2.82 11.74
C ARG A 12 22.56 2.10 11.61
N PRO A 13 21.49 2.51 12.32
CA PRO A 13 20.19 1.92 12.06
C PRO A 13 19.97 2.10 10.56
N GLU A 14 19.88 0.98 9.83
CA GLU A 14 19.48 1.02 8.43
C GLU A 14 18.25 1.92 8.39
N PRO A 15 18.20 2.93 7.50
CA PRO A 15 17.05 3.80 7.45
C PRO A 15 15.86 2.87 7.26
N TYR A 16 15.00 2.81 8.28
CA TYR A 16 13.81 1.97 8.31
C TYR A 16 12.97 2.39 7.11
N GLN A 17 13.20 1.75 5.97
CA GLN A 17 12.45 2.04 4.77
C GLN A 17 11.07 1.49 5.08
N PRO A 18 10.02 2.33 5.05
CA PRO A 18 8.68 1.85 5.31
C PRO A 18 8.37 0.84 4.22
N VAL A 19 8.35 -0.44 4.59
CA VAL A 19 8.01 -1.52 3.68
C VAL A 19 6.57 -1.29 3.23
N ILE A 20 6.40 -1.07 1.92
CA ILE A 20 5.10 -0.78 1.34
C ILE A 20 4.41 -2.12 1.10
N ARG A 21 3.29 -2.34 1.80
CA ARG A 21 2.43 -3.49 1.53
C ARG A 21 1.39 -3.07 0.52
N ALA A 22 1.52 -3.58 -0.70
CA ALA A 22 0.65 -3.27 -1.83
C ALA A 22 -0.21 -4.49 -2.15
N LEU A 23 -1.52 -4.41 -1.88
CA LEU A 23 -2.47 -5.51 -2.06
C LEU A 23 -3.52 -5.18 -3.13
N PRO A 24 -3.45 -5.83 -4.29
CA PRO A 24 -4.49 -5.73 -5.29
C PRO A 24 -5.82 -6.29 -4.77
N HIS A 25 -6.90 -5.54 -4.97
CA HIS A 25 -8.28 -5.94 -4.66
C HIS A 25 -9.13 -5.72 -5.91
N PRO A 26 -9.36 -6.77 -6.73
CA PRO A 26 -10.02 -6.63 -8.03
C PRO A 26 -11.51 -6.27 -7.91
N GLY A 27 -12.16 -6.68 -6.82
CA GLY A 27 -13.60 -6.50 -6.60
C GLY A 27 -14.02 -5.11 -6.13
N GLU A 28 -15.32 -4.97 -5.84
CA GLU A 28 -15.83 -3.81 -5.11
C GLU A 28 -15.29 -3.80 -3.67
N LEU A 29 -15.14 -2.61 -3.12
CA LEU A 29 -14.61 -2.41 -1.77
C LEU A 29 -15.56 -1.51 -0.99
N ASP A 30 -15.95 -1.95 0.19
CA ASP A 30 -16.89 -1.23 1.05
C ASP A 30 -16.16 -0.63 2.26
N ALA A 31 -16.25 0.69 2.41
CA ALA A 31 -15.91 1.38 3.65
C ALA A 31 -17.15 1.43 4.54
N ARG A 32 -17.20 0.58 5.59
CA ARG A 32 -18.35 0.50 6.54
C ARG A 32 -19.72 0.32 5.86
N GLY A 33 -19.77 -0.42 4.77
CA GLY A 33 -21.01 -0.67 4.01
C GLY A 33 -21.37 0.42 3.01
N VAL A 34 -20.47 1.37 2.75
CA VAL A 34 -20.57 2.31 1.63
C VAL A 34 -19.59 1.89 0.53
N PRO A 35 -20.08 1.60 -0.70
CA PRO A 35 -19.21 1.20 -1.79
C PRO A 35 -18.30 2.36 -2.20
N ILE A 36 -17.00 2.08 -2.16
CA ILE A 36 -15.97 3.02 -2.54
C ILE A 36 -16.06 3.28 -4.04
N THR A 37 -15.90 4.53 -4.43
CA THR A 37 -15.87 4.96 -5.83
C THR A 37 -14.74 5.94 -6.03
N CYS A 38 -13.98 5.80 -7.12
CA CYS A 38 -12.86 6.67 -7.39
C CYS A 38 -13.37 8.10 -7.61
N PRO A 39 -12.89 9.11 -6.87
CA PRO A 39 -13.36 10.49 -7.05
C PRO A 39 -12.97 11.07 -8.41
N LYS A 40 -11.93 10.52 -9.07
CA LYS A 40 -11.42 11.00 -10.35
C LYS A 40 -12.08 10.34 -11.57
N CYS A 41 -12.12 9.01 -11.63
CA CYS A 41 -12.64 8.28 -12.80
C CYS A 41 -13.97 7.54 -12.55
N ARG A 42 -14.50 7.59 -11.33
CA ARG A 42 -15.77 6.93 -10.93
C ARG A 42 -15.78 5.40 -11.06
N ALA A 43 -14.62 4.77 -11.19
CA ALA A 43 -14.48 3.32 -11.06
C ALA A 43 -14.98 2.83 -9.69
N ARG A 44 -15.51 1.60 -9.64
CA ARG A 44 -16.05 0.95 -8.42
C ARG A 44 -15.30 -0.32 -8.00
N ARG A 45 -14.44 -0.82 -8.87
CA ARG A 45 -13.64 -2.04 -8.71
C ARG A 45 -12.18 -1.76 -9.09
N ASP A 46 -11.31 -2.75 -9.02
CA ASP A 46 -9.88 -2.63 -9.33
C ASP A 46 -9.14 -1.64 -8.43
N TRP A 47 -9.07 -1.98 -7.14
CA TRP A 47 -8.38 -1.19 -6.12
C TRP A 47 -6.99 -1.73 -5.83
N LEU A 48 -6.10 -0.83 -5.42
CA LEU A 48 -4.84 -1.19 -4.76
C LEU A 48 -4.86 -0.60 -3.36
N LEU A 49 -4.77 -1.48 -2.37
CA LEU A 49 -4.64 -1.07 -0.98
C LEU A 49 -3.16 -0.96 -0.63
N LEU A 50 -2.79 0.19 -0.06
CA LEU A 50 -1.42 0.50 0.30
C LEU A 50 -1.37 0.72 1.80
N ASN A 51 -0.71 -0.18 2.51
CA ASN A 51 -0.42 0.01 3.92
C ASN A 51 1.00 0.55 4.06
N VAL A 52 1.10 1.80 4.54
CA VAL A 52 2.35 2.51 4.81
C VAL A 52 2.36 2.88 6.29
N GLY A 53 2.99 2.03 7.10
CA GLY A 53 3.06 2.21 8.55
C GLY A 53 1.70 2.05 9.24
N PRO A 54 1.09 3.11 9.82
CA PRO A 54 -0.24 3.03 10.44
C PRO A 54 -1.38 3.43 9.50
N GLN A 55 -1.09 3.91 8.29
CA GLN A 55 -2.09 4.47 7.37
C GLN A 55 -2.34 3.51 6.20
N VAL A 56 -3.62 3.40 5.83
CA VAL A 56 -4.05 2.66 4.65
C VAL A 56 -4.55 3.66 3.61
N PHE A 57 -4.03 3.53 2.40
CA PHE A 57 -4.46 4.30 1.24
C PHE A 57 -5.15 3.40 0.24
N VAL A 58 -6.20 3.93 -0.38
CA VAL A 58 -6.86 3.30 -1.52
C VAL A 58 -6.37 4.01 -2.77
N ARG A 59 -5.92 3.21 -3.74
CA ARG A 59 -5.45 3.71 -5.02
C ARG A 59 -6.22 3.06 -6.15
N CYS A 60 -6.68 3.88 -7.08
CA CYS A 60 -7.32 3.45 -8.31
C CYS A 60 -6.26 3.28 -9.42
N ARG A 61 -6.54 2.42 -10.41
CA ARG A 61 -5.71 2.28 -11.63
C ARG A 61 -5.48 3.59 -12.38
N CYS A 62 -6.35 4.59 -12.22
CA CYS A 62 -6.14 5.95 -12.78
C CYS A 62 -5.10 6.79 -12.02
N ALA A 63 -4.31 6.16 -11.14
CA ALA A 63 -3.31 6.76 -10.26
C ALA A 63 -3.88 7.75 -9.22
N ASN A 64 -5.20 7.78 -9.04
CA ASN A 64 -5.81 8.55 -7.95
C ASN A 64 -5.67 7.77 -6.64
N GLU A 65 -5.08 8.40 -5.64
CA GLU A 65 -4.81 7.82 -4.32
C GLU A 65 -5.39 8.74 -3.25
N TRP A 66 -5.98 8.13 -2.23
CA TRP A 66 -6.49 8.87 -1.08
C TRP A 66 -6.41 8.00 0.18
N PRO A 67 -6.20 8.63 1.35
CA PRO A 67 -6.37 7.93 2.62
C PRO A 67 -7.86 7.61 2.81
N GLU A 68 -8.17 6.37 3.14
CA GLU A 68 -9.55 5.95 3.43
C GLU A 68 -9.70 5.81 4.95
N PRO A 69 -10.29 6.80 5.65
CA PRO A 69 -10.32 6.83 7.12
C PRO A 69 -11.07 5.65 7.75
N ASP A 70 -12.00 5.06 7.01
CA ASP A 70 -12.80 3.94 7.47
C ASP A 70 -12.10 2.59 7.30
N LEU A 71 -11.10 2.50 6.41
CA LEU A 71 -10.20 1.35 6.28
C LEU A 71 -9.04 1.50 7.25
N THR A 72 -9.30 1.21 8.52
CA THR A 72 -8.25 1.19 9.53
C THR A 72 -7.24 0.07 9.27
N ARG A 73 -6.01 0.22 9.77
CA ARG A 73 -5.01 -0.85 9.74
C ARG A 73 -5.53 -2.15 10.39
N THR A 74 -6.32 -2.06 11.46
CA THR A 74 -6.93 -3.24 12.09
C THR A 74 -7.89 -3.98 11.15
N TYR A 75 -8.71 -3.23 10.40
CA TYR A 75 -9.58 -3.82 9.37
C TYR A 75 -8.74 -4.45 8.25
N PHE A 76 -7.69 -3.75 7.81
CA PHE A 76 -6.77 -4.25 6.81
C PHE A 76 -6.11 -5.58 7.25
N ASP A 77 -5.52 -5.62 8.45
CA ASP A 77 -4.83 -6.79 9.00
C ASP A 77 -5.79 -7.98 9.26
N GLN A 78 -7.09 -7.73 9.48
CA GLN A 78 -8.11 -8.77 9.69
C GLN A 78 -8.63 -9.39 8.38
N HIS A 79 -8.76 -8.57 7.33
CA HIS A 79 -9.42 -8.96 6.09
C HIS A 79 -8.45 -9.30 4.96
N TYR A 80 -7.20 -8.83 5.06
CA TYR A 80 -6.19 -9.01 4.04
C TYR A 80 -4.97 -9.72 4.64
N THR A 81 -4.58 -10.82 4.00
CA THR A 81 -3.38 -11.58 4.36
C THR A 81 -2.12 -10.80 4.00
N GLU A 82 -0.99 -11.20 4.59
CA GLU A 82 0.34 -10.72 4.22
C GLU A 82 0.51 -10.63 2.70
N PRO A 83 1.11 -9.53 2.20
CA PRO A 83 1.33 -9.38 0.77
C PRO A 83 2.23 -10.50 0.26
N ASP A 84 1.87 -11.06 -0.90
CA ASP A 84 2.74 -11.98 -1.65
C ASP A 84 4.11 -11.36 -1.93
N ARG A 85 4.19 -10.02 -1.95
CA ARG A 85 5.42 -9.27 -2.18
C ARG A 85 5.45 -7.95 -1.41
N GLU A 86 6.52 -7.75 -0.67
CA GLU A 86 6.93 -6.46 -0.11
C GLU A 86 7.76 -5.67 -1.13
N TRP A 87 7.62 -4.33 -1.14
CA TRP A 87 8.27 -3.46 -2.12
C TRP A 87 9.16 -2.41 -1.44
N ASP A 88 10.40 -2.29 -1.92
CA ASP A 88 11.35 -1.28 -1.46
C ASP A 88 11.08 0.12 -2.05
N ASN A 89 10.42 0.17 -3.22
CA ASN A 89 10.15 1.40 -3.95
C ASN A 89 8.68 1.47 -4.39
N PHE A 90 8.02 2.57 -4.03
CA PHE A 90 6.64 2.86 -4.42
C PHE A 90 6.44 2.88 -5.94
N ALA A 91 7.32 3.55 -6.68
CA ALA A 91 7.15 3.72 -8.13
C ALA A 91 7.22 2.37 -8.86
N ASP A 92 8.11 1.48 -8.41
CA ASP A 92 8.25 0.15 -8.99
C ASP A 92 7.05 -0.74 -8.65
N ALA A 93 6.53 -0.65 -7.41
CA ALA A 93 5.30 -1.32 -7.02
C ALA A 93 4.11 -0.90 -7.91
N MET A 94 3.94 0.41 -8.15
CA MET A 94 2.82 0.91 -8.96
C MET A 94 2.92 0.46 -10.41
N ARG A 95 4.12 0.46 -10.99
CA ARG A 95 4.33 -0.03 -12.36
C ARG A 95 4.09 -1.52 -12.47
N ALA A 96 4.66 -2.31 -11.56
CA ALA A 96 4.55 -3.76 -11.61
C ALA A 96 3.11 -4.26 -11.39
N LEU A 97 2.32 -3.55 -10.57
CA LEU A 97 0.91 -3.88 -10.32
C LEU A 97 -0.05 -3.19 -11.31
N ALA A 98 0.47 -2.36 -12.21
CA ALA A 98 -0.29 -1.56 -13.17
C ALA A 98 -1.32 -0.60 -12.53
N PHE A 99 -0.88 0.10 -11.47
CA PHE A 99 -1.58 1.20 -10.78
C PHE A 99 -0.83 2.54 -10.93
N ASP A 100 0.04 2.65 -11.94
CA ASP A 100 0.81 3.85 -12.28
C ASP A 100 0.02 4.90 -13.08
N GLY A 101 -1.23 4.60 -13.46
CA GLY A 101 -2.10 5.51 -14.22
C GLY A 101 -2.21 5.17 -15.70
N LEU A 102 -1.35 4.30 -16.24
CA LEU A 102 -1.36 3.95 -17.67
C LEU A 102 -2.62 3.17 -18.07
N LEU A 103 -3.22 2.46 -17.13
CA LEU A 103 -4.44 1.68 -17.32
C LEU A 103 -5.69 2.38 -16.77
N ALA A 104 -5.71 3.71 -16.80
CA ALA A 104 -6.88 4.48 -16.39
C ALA A 104 -8.13 4.09 -17.20
N GLY A 105 -9.16 3.57 -16.51
CA GLY A 105 -10.41 3.15 -17.14
C GLY A 105 -10.37 1.73 -17.74
N ALA A 106 -9.23 1.05 -17.69
CA ALA A 106 -9.20 -0.39 -17.94
C ALA A 106 -9.80 -1.12 -16.73
N VAL A 107 -10.58 -2.14 -17.02
CA VAL A 107 -11.24 -2.93 -16.01
C VAL A 107 -10.99 -4.39 -16.35
N TRP A 108 -10.52 -5.17 -15.38
CA TRP A 108 -10.24 -6.57 -15.61
C TRP A 108 -11.53 -7.36 -15.33
N ASP A 109 -12.04 -8.04 -16.35
CA ASP A 109 -13.02 -9.09 -16.15
C ASP A 109 -12.22 -10.37 -15.86
N GLU A 110 -12.32 -10.86 -14.62
CA GLU A 110 -11.80 -12.18 -14.21
C GLU A 110 -12.57 -13.32 -14.89
#